data_AF-A0A4Z0BYM4-F1
#
_entry.id   AF-A0A4Z0BYM4-F1
#
_cell.length_a   1.000
_cell.length_b   1.000
_cell.length_c   1.000
_cell.angle_alpha   90.00
_cell.angle_beta   90.00
_cell.angle_gamma   90.00
#
_symmetry.space_group_name_H-M   'P 1'
#
loop_
_entity.id
_entity.type
_entity.pdbx_description
1 polymer ?
#
loop_
_entity_poly.entity_id
_entity_poly.type
_entity_poly.pdbx_seq_one_letter_code
_entity_poly.pdbx_strand_id
1 'polypeptide(L)'
;MAINRKQFHLLEPDVFDVLSAAWVLASNDENNVITYEGLVKRLDLQDDFPIRALIRKRRDLFRLGIPKSQLETWKESMLAGKRIPVWIREMDPSDRIATINNLDRDDGFRSQFRAEAWAEKSDLKILEWGLGHIERLRKAHYEANDKSAKSWQMWLVFGTTLLSIAVSAWLAIGFPH
;
A
#
# COMPACT_ATOMS: atom_id res chain seq x y z
N MET A 1 21.30 3.98 26.88
CA MET A 1 21.30 2.76 26.04
C MET A 1 20.68 3.16 24.70
N ALA A 2 21.50 3.59 23.75
CA ALA A 2 21.03 4.14 22.48
C ALA A 2 20.67 2.99 21.53
N ILE A 3 19.38 2.84 21.23
CA ILE A 3 18.91 1.91 20.22
C ILE A 3 19.49 2.37 18.88
N ASN A 4 20.26 1.49 18.24
CA ASN A 4 20.99 1.75 17.02
C ASN A 4 20.01 1.95 15.84
N ARG A 5 19.69 3.22 15.51
CA ARG A 5 18.82 3.63 14.40
C ARG A 5 19.23 3.08 13.02
N LYS A 6 20.43 2.51 12.87
CA LYS A 6 20.93 2.01 11.57
C LYS A 6 20.48 0.58 11.22
N GLN A 7 19.79 -0.14 12.12
CA GLN A 7 19.34 -1.51 11.85
C GLN A 7 17.91 -1.64 11.29
N PHE A 8 17.15 -0.54 11.18
CA PHE A 8 15.79 -0.58 10.58
C PHE A 8 15.76 -0.50 9.05
N HIS A 9 16.92 -0.44 8.39
CA HIS A 9 17.02 -0.17 6.95
C HIS A 9 16.89 -1.39 6.00
N LEU A 10 16.43 -2.56 6.45
CA LEU A 10 16.51 -3.80 5.64
C LEU A 10 15.25 -4.67 5.54
N LEU A 11 14.07 -4.08 5.66
CA LEU A 11 12.86 -4.67 5.09
C LEU A 11 12.09 -3.55 4.42
N GLU A 12 12.03 -3.56 3.08
CA GLU A 12 11.01 -2.75 2.41
C GLU A 12 9.66 -3.10 3.06
N PRO A 13 8.85 -2.10 3.44
CA PRO A 13 7.58 -2.35 4.09
C PRO A 13 6.76 -3.30 3.22
N ASP A 14 6.30 -4.43 3.80
CA ASP A 14 5.42 -5.34 3.07
C ASP A 14 4.22 -4.53 2.57
N VAL A 15 3.99 -4.58 1.27
CA VAL A 15 2.87 -3.92 0.60
C VAL A 15 1.55 -4.20 1.31
N PHE A 16 1.37 -5.41 1.85
CA PHE A 16 0.18 -5.78 2.60
C PHE A 16 0.12 -5.19 4.01
N ASP A 17 1.26 -4.93 4.65
CA ASP A 17 1.31 -4.22 5.94
C ASP A 17 0.97 -2.75 5.76
N VAL A 18 1.52 -2.11 4.72
CA VAL A 18 1.17 -0.73 4.35
C VAL A 18 -0.32 -0.63 4.01
N LEU A 19 -0.86 -1.60 3.26
CA LEU A 19 -2.26 -1.63 2.89
C LEU A 19 -3.18 -1.81 4.12
N SER A 20 -2.77 -2.67 5.06
CA SER A 20 -3.48 -2.88 6.33
C SER A 20 -3.48 -1.63 7.19
N ALA A 21 -2.33 -0.96 7.32
CA ALA A 21 -2.22 0.30 8.05
C ALA A 21 -3.06 1.40 7.40
N ALA A 22 -3.02 1.53 6.06
CA ALA A 22 -3.86 2.46 5.32
C ALA A 22 -5.35 2.21 5.54
N TRP A 23 -5.77 0.94 5.56
CA TRP A 23 -7.14 0.53 5.84
C TRP A 23 -7.61 0.93 7.24
N VAL A 24 -6.79 0.63 8.25
CA VAL A 24 -7.08 0.98 9.65
C VAL A 24 -7.18 2.50 9.81
N LEU A 25 -6.22 3.25 9.27
CA LEU A 25 -6.24 4.71 9.35
C LEU A 25 -7.46 5.31 8.65
N ALA A 26 -7.74 4.91 7.41
CA ALA A 26 -8.89 5.43 6.67
C ALA A 26 -10.23 5.10 7.35
N SER A 27 -10.30 4.03 8.13
CA SER A 27 -11.52 3.58 8.80
C SER A 27 -11.66 4.13 10.23
N ASN A 28 -10.57 4.43 10.93
CA ASN A 28 -10.59 4.74 12.37
C ASN A 28 -9.99 6.10 12.75
N ASP A 29 -9.40 6.85 11.83
CA ASP A 29 -8.91 8.20 12.10
C ASP A 29 -10.08 9.17 12.37
N GLU A 30 -9.82 10.18 13.20
CA GLU A 30 -10.74 11.28 13.47
C GLU A 30 -11.17 11.99 12.18
N ASN A 31 -10.23 12.11 11.23
CA ASN A 31 -10.53 12.55 9.87
C ASN A 31 -10.92 11.34 9.02
N ASN A 32 -12.05 11.44 8.32
CA ASN A 32 -12.46 10.45 7.33
C ASN A 32 -11.59 10.46 6.07
N VAL A 33 -10.92 11.59 5.79
CA VAL A 33 -9.97 11.76 4.70
C VAL A 33 -8.56 11.50 5.18
N ILE A 34 -7.85 10.66 4.44
CA ILE A 34 -6.40 10.44 4.59
C ILE A 34 -5.71 10.98 3.35
N THR A 35 -4.70 11.83 3.53
CA THR A 35 -3.84 12.29 2.44
C THR A 35 -2.72 11.30 2.18
N TYR A 36 -2.28 11.20 0.93
CA TYR A 36 -1.15 10.34 0.57
C TYR A 36 0.13 10.77 1.31
N GLU A 37 0.41 12.07 1.38
CA GLU A 37 1.56 12.60 2.12
C GLU A 37 1.44 12.30 3.62
N GLY A 38 0.26 12.45 4.19
CA GLY A 38 0.02 12.14 5.59
C GLY A 38 0.23 10.66 5.90
N LEU A 39 -0.12 9.77 4.96
CA LEU A 39 0.12 8.35 5.11
C LEU A 39 1.62 8.00 5.02
N VAL A 40 2.34 8.58 4.05
CA VAL A 40 3.81 8.41 3.90
C VAL A 40 4.53 8.81 5.19
N LYS A 41 4.24 10.02 5.71
CA LYS A 41 4.86 10.52 6.94
C LYS A 41 4.53 9.68 8.18
N ARG A 42 3.27 9.23 8.32
CA ARG A 42 2.84 8.43 9.49
C ARG A 42 3.41 7.02 9.51
N LEU A 43 3.66 6.44 8.33
CA LEU A 43 4.20 5.09 8.19
C LEU A 43 5.71 5.08 7.94
N ASP A 44 6.37 6.25 8.00
CA ASP A 44 7.81 6.41 7.75
C ASP A 44 8.25 5.72 6.44
N LEU A 45 7.45 5.90 5.38
CA LEU A 45 7.73 5.33 4.07
C LEU A 45 8.77 6.18 3.35
N GLN A 46 9.55 5.53 2.48
CA GLN A 46 10.42 6.24 1.55
C GLN A 46 9.59 7.15 0.62
N ASP A 47 10.14 8.30 0.26
CA ASP A 47 9.44 9.33 -0.52
C ASP A 47 8.98 8.84 -1.91
N ASP A 48 9.66 7.82 -2.45
CA ASP A 48 9.37 7.20 -3.74
C ASP A 48 8.43 5.98 -3.64
N PHE A 49 7.99 5.60 -2.43
CA PHE A 49 7.09 4.48 -2.25
C PHE A 49 5.77 4.73 -3.03
N PRO A 50 5.30 3.79 -3.88
CA PRO A 50 4.23 4.03 -4.85
C PRO A 50 2.83 3.97 -4.21
N ILE A 51 2.60 4.72 -3.14
CA ILE A 51 1.38 4.65 -2.31
C ILE A 51 0.11 4.96 -3.11
N ARG A 52 0.17 5.94 -4.02
CA ARG A 52 -0.95 6.30 -4.90
C ARG A 52 -1.36 5.12 -5.78
N ALA A 53 -0.38 4.39 -6.32
CA ALA A 53 -0.64 3.21 -7.16
C ALA A 53 -1.20 2.06 -6.32
N LEU A 54 -0.66 1.84 -5.11
CA LEU A 54 -1.14 0.81 -4.19
C LEU A 54 -2.62 1.02 -3.83
N ILE A 55 -2.99 2.20 -3.37
CA ILE A 55 -4.37 2.54 -3.00
C ILE A 55 -5.31 2.49 -4.22
N ARG A 56 -4.86 2.96 -5.39
CA ARG A 56 -5.65 2.92 -6.63
C ARG A 56 -6.01 1.51 -7.07
N LYS A 57 -5.16 0.52 -6.80
CA LYS A 57 -5.40 -0.91 -7.10
C LYS A 57 -6.41 -1.57 -6.15
N ARG A 58 -6.91 -0.86 -5.14
CA ARG A 58 -7.80 -1.38 -4.09
C ARG A 58 -9.06 -0.54 -3.93
N ARG A 59 -9.77 -0.34 -5.04
CA ARG A 59 -11.03 0.43 -5.06
C ARG A 59 -12.17 -0.26 -4.31
N ASP A 60 -12.04 -1.54 -4.04
CA ASP A 60 -12.89 -2.33 -3.15
C ASP A 60 -12.76 -1.89 -1.67
N LEU A 61 -11.59 -1.36 -1.27
CA LEU A 61 -11.35 -0.82 0.07
C LEU A 61 -11.46 0.70 0.12
N PHE A 62 -11.00 1.41 -0.93
CA PHE A 62 -10.83 2.86 -0.88
C PHE A 62 -11.63 3.61 -1.95
N ARG A 63 -12.18 4.75 -1.53
CA ARG A 63 -12.69 5.80 -2.43
C ARG A 63 -11.56 6.77 -2.73
N LEU A 64 -11.24 6.91 -4.00
CA LEU A 64 -10.23 7.86 -4.47
C LEU A 64 -10.81 9.27 -4.55
N GLY A 65 -9.97 10.25 -4.23
CA GLY A 65 -10.29 11.65 -4.38
C GLY A 65 -11.25 12.19 -3.33
N ILE A 66 -11.28 13.51 -3.17
CA ILE A 66 -12.13 14.24 -2.23
C ILE A 66 -13.25 14.99 -2.97
N PRO A 67 -14.53 14.83 -2.57
CA PRO A 67 -15.61 15.66 -3.10
C PRO A 67 -15.27 17.13 -2.87
N LYS A 68 -15.49 17.98 -3.87
CA LYS A 68 -15.10 19.39 -3.81
C LYS A 68 -15.65 20.08 -2.56
N SER A 69 -16.94 19.93 -2.30
CA SER A 69 -17.59 20.51 -1.11
C SER A 69 -16.95 20.04 0.19
N GLN A 70 -16.61 18.76 0.30
CA GLN A 70 -15.94 18.22 1.48
C GLN A 70 -14.51 18.76 1.63
N LEU A 71 -13.77 18.90 0.53
CA LEU A 71 -12.41 19.47 0.56
C LEU A 71 -12.44 20.92 1.05
N GLU A 72 -13.32 21.76 0.52
CA GLU A 72 -13.43 23.16 0.94
C GLU A 72 -13.79 23.27 2.43
N THR A 73 -14.82 22.53 2.87
CA THR A 73 -15.20 22.49 4.30
C THR A 73 -14.05 22.00 5.19
N TRP A 74 -13.26 21.04 4.72
CA TRP A 74 -12.12 20.54 5.46
C TRP A 74 -10.99 21.57 5.53
N LYS A 75 -10.69 22.28 4.43
CA LYS A 75 -9.72 23.39 4.40
C LYS A 75 -10.12 24.49 5.38
N GLU A 76 -11.37 24.93 5.35
CA GLU A 76 -11.91 25.93 6.28
C GLU A 76 -11.78 25.47 7.74
N SER A 77 -12.08 24.21 8.03
CA SER A 77 -11.92 23.63 9.37
C SER A 77 -10.47 23.67 9.84
N MET A 78 -9.52 23.31 8.96
CA MET A 78 -8.09 23.33 9.27
C MET A 78 -7.56 24.75 9.47
N LEU A 79 -7.99 25.72 8.66
CA LEU A 79 -7.64 27.14 8.82
C LEU A 79 -8.19 27.71 10.14
N ALA A 80 -9.35 27.22 10.60
CA ALA A 80 -9.90 27.55 11.91
C ALA A 80 -9.25 26.80 13.09
N GLY A 81 -8.16 26.06 12.87
CA GLY A 81 -7.43 25.34 13.92
C GLY A 81 -8.04 23.99 14.31
N LYS A 82 -9.07 23.51 13.59
CA LYS A 82 -9.81 22.30 13.94
C LYS A 82 -9.43 21.15 13.01
N ARG A 83 -9.43 19.93 13.55
CA ARG A 83 -9.24 18.66 12.78
C ARG A 83 -7.98 18.62 11.89
N ILE A 84 -6.96 19.40 12.22
CA ILE A 84 -5.70 19.45 11.48
C ILE A 84 -5.00 18.09 11.59
N PRO A 85 -4.70 17.41 10.47
CA PRO A 85 -3.87 16.20 10.47
C PRO A 85 -2.52 16.44 11.13
N VAL A 86 -2.02 15.45 11.87
CA VAL A 86 -0.76 15.56 12.62
C VAL A 86 0.40 16.08 11.75
N TRP A 87 0.56 15.54 10.54
CA TRP A 87 1.64 15.93 9.63
C TRP A 87 1.57 17.40 9.15
N ILE A 88 0.38 18.01 9.12
CA ILE A 88 0.18 19.44 8.82
C ILE A 88 0.40 20.28 10.09
N ARG A 89 0.03 19.73 11.25
CA ARG A 89 0.18 20.38 12.56
C ARG A 89 1.64 20.56 12.97
N GLU A 90 2.51 19.65 12.54
CA GLU A 90 3.95 19.69 12.82
C GLU A 90 4.72 20.66 11.92
N MET A 91 4.09 21.19 10.87
CA MET A 91 4.69 22.20 9.98
C MET A 91 4.73 23.58 10.63
N ASP A 92 5.66 24.40 10.14
CA ASP A 92 5.72 25.82 10.42
C ASP A 92 4.41 26.53 10.01
N PRO A 93 3.97 27.57 10.75
CA PRO A 93 2.68 28.20 10.49
C PRO A 93 2.51 28.77 9.07
N SER A 94 3.58 29.31 8.46
CA SER A 94 3.55 29.81 7.07
C SER A 94 3.28 28.70 6.07
N ASP A 95 4.01 27.58 6.23
CA ASP A 95 3.97 26.44 5.32
C ASP A 95 2.66 25.67 5.48
N ARG A 96 2.11 25.67 6.69
CA ARG A 96 0.80 25.10 7.00
C ARG A 96 -0.31 25.72 6.17
N ILE A 97 -0.39 27.05 6.14
CA ILE A 97 -1.45 27.77 5.41
C ILE A 97 -1.30 27.52 3.91
N ALA A 98 -0.08 27.60 3.39
CA ALA A 98 0.20 27.31 1.98
C ALA A 98 -0.19 25.87 1.61
N THR A 99 0.20 24.89 2.43
CA THR A 99 -0.13 23.48 2.24
C THR A 99 -1.64 23.25 2.25
N ILE A 100 -2.36 23.81 3.24
CA ILE A 100 -3.83 23.68 3.32
C ILE A 100 -4.49 24.23 2.06
N ASN A 101 -4.08 25.42 1.60
CA ASN A 101 -4.66 26.05 0.42
C ASN A 101 -4.39 25.26 -0.87
N ASN A 102 -3.20 24.65 -0.96
CA ASN A 102 -2.75 23.89 -2.14
C ASN A 102 -3.28 22.45 -2.20
N LEU A 103 -3.88 21.91 -1.12
CA LEU A 103 -4.47 20.56 -1.15
C LEU A 103 -5.49 20.45 -2.29
N ASP A 104 -5.36 19.41 -3.10
CA ASP A 104 -6.28 19.09 -4.17
C ASP A 104 -7.15 17.87 -3.82
N ARG A 105 -8.22 17.70 -4.58
CA ARG A 105 -9.14 16.57 -4.50
C ARG A 105 -8.39 15.26 -4.64
N ASP A 106 -7.37 15.20 -5.48
CA ASP A 106 -6.64 13.97 -5.76
C ASP A 106 -5.53 13.68 -4.75
N ASP A 107 -5.35 14.50 -3.71
CA ASP A 107 -4.33 14.28 -2.68
C ASP A 107 -4.76 13.36 -1.55
N GLY A 108 -6.04 12.99 -1.53
CA GLY A 108 -6.59 12.13 -0.49
C GLY A 108 -7.47 11.01 -1.01
N PHE A 109 -7.74 10.11 -0.08
CA PHE A 109 -8.66 8.99 -0.25
C PHE A 109 -9.42 8.77 1.06
N ARG A 110 -10.45 7.93 1.00
CA ARG A 110 -11.29 7.55 2.15
C ARG A 110 -11.55 6.06 2.15
N SER A 111 -11.96 5.52 3.29
CA SER A 111 -12.56 4.18 3.36
C SER A 111 -13.85 4.15 2.52
N GLN A 112 -14.13 3.02 1.87
CA GLN A 112 -15.37 2.81 1.14
C GLN A 112 -16.62 2.99 2.00
N PHE A 113 -16.49 2.77 3.31
CA PHE A 113 -17.56 2.86 4.31
C PHE A 113 -17.64 4.22 5.00
N ARG A 114 -16.71 5.14 4.71
CA ARG A 114 -16.70 6.52 5.25
C ARG A 114 -16.83 7.53 4.12
N ALA A 115 -17.91 7.42 3.36
CA ALA A 115 -18.13 8.22 2.15
C ALA A 115 -18.46 9.69 2.43
N GLU A 116 -19.18 9.95 3.53
CA GLU A 116 -19.72 11.27 3.86
C GLU A 116 -18.72 12.14 4.59
N ALA A 117 -18.86 13.47 4.48
CA ALA A 117 -17.93 14.46 5.03
C ALA A 117 -17.67 14.34 6.53
N TRP A 118 -18.63 13.84 7.28
CA TRP A 118 -18.56 13.68 8.73
C TRP A 118 -18.78 12.24 9.18
N ALA A 119 -18.54 11.28 8.28
CA ALA A 119 -18.68 9.87 8.59
C ALA A 119 -17.89 9.50 9.85
N GLU A 120 -18.60 8.89 10.80
CA GLU A 120 -18.03 8.36 12.02
C GLU A 120 -16.98 7.29 11.72
N LYS A 121 -16.22 6.92 12.76
CA LYS A 121 -15.27 5.80 12.67
C LYS A 121 -16.04 4.54 12.33
N SER A 122 -15.45 3.70 11.49
CA SER A 122 -16.08 2.44 11.11
C SER A 122 -16.13 1.48 12.29
N ASP A 123 -17.20 0.70 12.37
CA ASP A 123 -17.34 -0.37 13.35
C ASP A 123 -16.17 -1.37 13.25
N LEU A 124 -15.87 -2.03 14.37
CA LEU A 124 -14.84 -3.07 14.44
C LEU A 124 -15.05 -4.16 13.37
N LYS A 125 -16.31 -4.51 13.08
CA LYS A 125 -16.66 -5.51 12.06
C LYS A 125 -16.19 -5.10 10.65
N ILE A 126 -16.24 -3.81 10.32
CA ILE A 126 -15.77 -3.29 9.03
C ILE A 126 -14.24 -3.38 8.99
N LEU A 127 -13.58 -2.96 10.08
CA LEU A 127 -12.13 -3.07 10.21
C LEU A 127 -11.65 -4.51 10.01
N GLU A 128 -12.23 -5.46 10.73
CA GLU A 128 -11.93 -6.89 10.64
C GLU A 128 -12.21 -7.45 9.24
N TRP A 129 -13.33 -7.06 8.61
CA TRP A 129 -13.64 -7.47 7.25
C TRP A 129 -12.54 -7.05 6.26
N GLY A 130 -12.09 -5.80 6.33
CA GLY A 130 -11.08 -5.30 5.40
C GLY A 130 -9.70 -5.90 5.65
N LEU A 131 -9.31 -6.09 6.91
CA LEU A 131 -8.07 -6.81 7.26
C LEU A 131 -8.12 -8.27 6.77
N GLY A 132 -9.24 -8.96 6.99
CA GLY A 132 -9.45 -10.32 6.50
C GLY A 132 -9.47 -10.38 4.97
N HIS A 133 -9.97 -9.35 4.28
CA HIS A 133 -9.89 -9.25 2.84
C HIS A 133 -8.45 -9.10 2.34
N ILE A 134 -7.67 -8.20 2.95
CA ILE A 134 -6.25 -8.00 2.65
C ILE A 134 -5.46 -9.30 2.88
N GLU A 135 -5.73 -10.02 3.97
CA GLU A 135 -5.07 -11.28 4.27
C GLU A 135 -5.39 -12.38 3.24
N ARG A 136 -6.65 -12.45 2.76
CA ARG A 136 -7.00 -13.35 1.64
C ARG A 136 -6.23 -13.00 0.37
N LEU A 137 -6.06 -11.72 0.07
CA LEU A 137 -5.27 -11.28 -1.08
C LEU A 137 -3.79 -11.64 -0.92
N ARG A 138 -3.23 -11.48 0.29
CA ARG A 138 -1.87 -11.89 0.62
C ARG A 138 -1.67 -13.38 0.40
N LYS A 139 -2.56 -14.22 0.93
CA LYS A 139 -2.52 -15.68 0.72
C LYS A 139 -2.60 -16.05 -0.75
N ALA A 140 -3.56 -15.48 -1.49
CA ALA A 140 -3.70 -15.73 -2.92
C ALA A 140 -2.45 -15.32 -3.72
N HIS A 141 -1.78 -14.22 -3.33
CA HIS A 141 -0.53 -13.79 -3.93
C HIS A 141 0.60 -14.80 -3.70
N TYR A 142 0.77 -15.26 -2.45
CA TYR A 142 1.78 -16.27 -2.13
C TYR A 142 1.52 -17.62 -2.81
N GLU A 143 0.27 -18.07 -2.86
CA GLU A 143 -0.11 -19.31 -3.56
C GLU A 143 0.14 -19.23 -5.08
N ALA A 144 -0.11 -18.07 -5.70
CA ALA A 144 0.16 -17.87 -7.12
C ALA A 144 1.68 -17.91 -7.41
N ASN A 145 2.48 -17.30 -6.54
CA ASN A 145 3.94 -17.32 -6.66
C ASN A 145 4.51 -18.73 -6.44
N ASP A 146 3.99 -19.48 -5.46
CA ASP A 146 4.38 -20.88 -5.22
C ASP A 146 4.03 -21.79 -6.41
N LYS A 147 2.84 -21.63 -7.00
CA LYS A 147 2.45 -22.37 -8.21
C LYS A 147 3.38 -22.05 -9.39
N SER A 148 3.70 -20.77 -9.60
CA SER A 148 4.63 -20.34 -10.65
C SER A 148 6.02 -20.94 -10.43
N ALA A 149 6.55 -20.88 -9.21
CA ALA A 149 7.83 -21.46 -8.84
C ALA A 149 7.88 -22.98 -9.09
N LYS A 150 6.82 -23.70 -8.70
CA LYS A 150 6.68 -25.14 -8.96
C LYS A 150 6.62 -25.46 -10.46
N SER A 151 5.91 -24.67 -11.25
CA SER A 151 5.87 -24.84 -12.71
C SER A 151 7.22 -24.56 -13.37
N TRP A 152 7.97 -23.56 -12.90
CA TRP A 152 9.34 -23.30 -13.35
C TRP A 152 10.31 -24.41 -12.97
N GLN A 153 10.23 -24.91 -11.73
CA GLN A 153 11.02 -26.05 -11.29
C GLN A 153 10.73 -27.29 -12.14
N MET A 154 9.46 -27.55 -12.46
CA MET A 154 9.04 -28.64 -13.33
C MET A 154 9.61 -28.48 -14.75
N TRP A 155 9.53 -27.28 -15.34
CA TRP A 155 10.14 -26.97 -16.63
C TRP A 155 11.65 -27.18 -16.64
N LEU A 156 12.36 -26.81 -15.57
CA LEU A 156 13.79 -27.04 -15.44
C LEU A 156 14.12 -28.54 -15.40
N VAL A 157 13.37 -29.35 -14.63
CA VAL A 157 13.57 -30.82 -14.59
C VAL A 157 13.34 -31.45 -15.96
N PHE A 158 12.30 -31.03 -16.69
CA PHE A 158 12.07 -31.51 -18.05
C PHE A 158 13.21 -31.08 -19.00
N GLY A 159 13.65 -29.83 -18.92
CA GLY A 159 14.75 -29.31 -19.73
C GLY A 159 16.07 -30.05 -19.51
N THR A 160 16.44 -30.30 -18.26
CA THR A 160 17.69 -31.03 -17.93
C THR A 160 17.62 -32.49 -18.39
N THR A 161 16.44 -33.12 -18.30
CA THR A 161 16.24 -34.49 -18.78
C THR A 161 16.38 -34.58 -20.31
N LEU A 162 15.73 -33.67 -21.05
CA LEU A 162 15.84 -33.61 -22.51
C LEU A 162 17.27 -33.30 -22.97
N LEU A 163 17.96 -32.38 -22.28
CA LEU A 163 19.35 -32.06 -22.55
C LEU A 163 20.27 -33.28 -22.33
N SER A 164 20.07 -34.03 -21.24
CA SER A 164 20.84 -35.25 -20.96
C SER A 164 20.66 -36.31 -22.05
N ILE A 165 19.42 -36.49 -22.54
CA ILE A 165 19.12 -37.39 -23.66
C ILE A 165 19.82 -36.92 -24.94
N ALA A 166 19.76 -35.62 -25.25
CA ALA A 166 20.40 -35.06 -26.44
C ALA A 166 21.93 -35.17 -26.40
N VAL A 167 22.56 -34.91 -25.26
CA VAL A 167 24.01 -35.09 -25.05
C VAL A 167 24.39 -36.55 -25.22
N SER A 168 23.62 -37.47 -24.65
CA SER A 168 23.86 -38.91 -24.77
C SER A 168 23.76 -39.38 -26.23
N ALA A 169 22.75 -38.89 -26.98
CA ALA A 169 22.59 -39.20 -28.39
C ALA A 169 23.72 -38.62 -29.25
N TRP A 170 24.17 -37.39 -28.97
CA TRP A 170 25.29 -36.77 -29.68
C TRP A 170 26.60 -37.52 -29.46
N LEU A 171 26.89 -37.95 -28.22
CA LEU A 171 28.06 -38.78 -27.91
C LEU A 171 28.01 -40.14 -28.62
N ALA A 172 26.81 -40.73 -28.79
CA ALA A 172 26.65 -42.00 -29.51
C ALA A 172 26.88 -41.89 -31.03
N ILE A 173 26.62 -40.71 -31.63
CA ILE A 173 26.75 -40.47 -33.07
C ILE A 173 28.15 -39.90 -33.42
N GLY A 174 28.78 -39.16 -32.51
CA GLY A 174 30.01 -38.40 -32.74
C GLY A 174 31.34 -39.17 -32.66
N PHE A 175 31.33 -40.48 -32.43
CA PHE A 175 32.54 -41.32 -32.49
C PHE A 175 32.51 -42.29 -33.68
N PRO A 176 32.80 -41.83 -34.91
CA PRO A 176 33.33 -42.71 -35.93
C PRO A 176 34.82 -42.97 -35.63
N HIS A 177 35.15 -44.23 -35.36
CA HIS A 177 36.52 -44.73 -35.46
C HIS A 177 37.05 -44.61 -36.90
#